data_AF-A0A3C0CGD2-F1
#
_entry.id   AF-A0A3C0CGD2-F1
#
_cell.length_a   1.000
_cell.length_b   1.000
_cell.length_c   1.000
_cell.angle_alpha   90.00
_cell.angle_beta   90.00
_cell.angle_gamma   90.00
#
_symmetry.space_group_name_H-M   'P 1'
#
loop_
_entity.id
_entity.type
_entity.pdbx_description
1 polymer ?
#
loop_
_entity_poly.entity_id
_entity_poly.type
_entity_poly.pdbx_seq_one_letter_code
_entity_poly.pdbx_strand_id
1 'polypeptide(L)'
;MRARLLPLLALAALLWAGNAAASALSSGQAESPAFSFRLDRQAASGGELVQLKMEAGPTGKQAAGFRARVQYDGSALQYVETKTASRLGSGTVRVNGGSNPVYAVYVCGVGGKSAPSLSGTVLTFVFQVKSGAAGSAFLRADADDICDFSGSPLAPDCSSALWLETSPALSDEARLTALEPSAGTLEPAFSPDTYEYRLAVGPEVGSVLFRADAARGGTVRVNRKTLHAAGSETEISITVTSADRSGKAEYTVTVARAAKPPESRAGDPPTESAGGPENPPPPSSAPAASGPAKAA
;
A
#
# COMPACT_ATOMS: atom_id res chain seq x y z
N MET A 1 -68.90 -35.95 32.09
CA MET A 1 -67.75 -35.03 32.15
C MET A 1 -66.58 -35.62 31.39
N ARG A 2 -66.14 -35.00 30.30
CA ARG A 2 -64.76 -35.02 29.80
C ARG A 2 -64.68 -34.09 28.59
N ALA A 3 -64.16 -32.89 28.86
CA ALA A 3 -63.88 -31.88 27.85
C ALA A 3 -62.39 -31.95 27.46
N ARG A 4 -62.21 -31.79 26.14
CA ARG A 4 -61.03 -31.57 25.30
C ARG A 4 -59.87 -30.80 25.95
N LEU A 5 -58.64 -31.05 25.48
CA LEU A 5 -57.83 -30.08 24.73
C LEU A 5 -56.51 -30.68 24.19
N LEU A 6 -56.12 -30.19 23.01
CA LEU A 6 -54.99 -30.57 22.14
C LEU A 6 -53.62 -30.04 22.65
N PRO A 7 -52.49 -30.45 22.03
CA PRO A 7 -51.15 -30.44 22.62
C PRO A 7 -50.34 -29.17 22.29
N LEU A 8 -49.29 -28.91 23.09
CA LEU A 8 -48.24 -27.93 22.82
C LEU A 8 -46.89 -28.63 22.75
N LEU A 9 -46.22 -28.48 21.60
CA LEU A 9 -44.84 -28.86 21.33
C LEU A 9 -43.87 -28.10 22.26
N ALA A 10 -42.92 -28.80 22.86
CA ALA A 10 -41.74 -28.21 23.47
C ALA A 10 -40.46 -28.76 22.83
N LEU A 11 -39.62 -27.82 22.42
CA LEU A 11 -38.45 -27.90 21.57
C LEU A 11 -37.25 -28.56 22.28
N ALA A 12 -36.48 -29.37 21.54
CA ALA A 12 -35.27 -30.04 22.00
C ALA A 12 -34.10 -29.07 22.23
N ALA A 13 -33.38 -29.23 23.34
CA ALA A 13 -32.04 -28.69 23.54
C ALA A 13 -31.04 -29.86 23.61
N LEU A 14 -30.24 -30.03 22.55
CA LEU A 14 -29.16 -31.01 22.50
C LEU A 14 -27.93 -30.41 23.20
N LEU A 15 -27.60 -30.91 24.38
CA LEU A 15 -26.35 -30.63 25.08
C LEU A 15 -25.20 -31.40 24.40
N TRP A 16 -24.23 -30.65 23.89
CA TRP A 16 -23.00 -31.17 23.31
C TRP A 16 -22.05 -31.59 24.43
N ALA A 17 -21.95 -32.90 24.70
CA ALA A 17 -20.93 -33.44 25.60
C ALA A 17 -19.58 -33.48 24.87
N GLY A 18 -18.79 -32.41 25.03
CA GLY A 18 -17.39 -32.38 24.62
C GLY A 18 -16.57 -33.29 25.54
N ASN A 19 -16.10 -34.40 24.98
CA ASN A 19 -15.24 -35.37 25.65
C ASN A 19 -13.80 -34.83 25.69
N ALA A 20 -13.42 -34.17 26.78
CA ALA A 20 -12.03 -33.75 27.00
C ALA A 20 -11.26 -34.88 27.69
N ALA A 21 -10.64 -35.76 26.89
CA ALA A 21 -9.62 -36.66 27.41
C ALA A 21 -8.34 -35.86 27.67
N ALA A 22 -8.18 -35.42 28.92
CA ALA A 22 -6.94 -34.83 29.41
C ALA A 22 -5.83 -35.90 29.38
N SER A 23 -4.98 -35.86 28.36
CA SER A 23 -3.72 -36.59 28.37
C SER A 23 -2.78 -35.88 29.33
N ALA A 24 -2.37 -36.57 30.39
CA ALA A 24 -1.36 -36.08 31.33
C ALA A 24 -0.04 -35.84 30.59
N LEU A 25 0.30 -34.57 30.36
CA LEU A 25 1.64 -34.18 29.90
C LEU A 25 2.55 -34.19 31.13
N SER A 26 3.47 -35.16 31.14
CA SER A 26 4.71 -35.07 31.90
C SER A 26 5.35 -33.72 31.61
N SER A 27 5.48 -32.86 32.62
CA SER A 27 6.28 -31.63 32.52
C SER A 27 7.76 -32.01 32.52
N GLY A 28 8.21 -32.63 31.44
CA GLY A 28 9.61 -32.58 31.07
C GLY A 28 9.94 -31.10 30.87
N GLN A 29 10.86 -30.57 31.67
CA GLN A 29 11.50 -29.30 31.35
C GLN A 29 11.99 -29.42 29.91
N ALA A 30 11.36 -28.71 28.97
CA ALA A 30 11.80 -28.72 27.59
C ALA A 30 13.21 -28.11 27.59
N GLU A 31 14.23 -28.96 27.44
CA GLU A 31 15.59 -28.48 27.27
C GLU A 31 15.61 -27.51 26.10
N SER A 32 16.22 -26.33 26.31
CA SER A 32 16.34 -25.36 25.23
C SER A 32 17.16 -25.98 24.09
N PRO A 33 16.67 -25.94 22.85
CA PRO A 33 17.36 -26.60 21.74
C PRO A 33 18.74 -25.97 21.52
N ALA A 34 19.67 -26.75 20.99
CA ALA A 34 21.00 -26.25 20.66
C ALA A 34 20.93 -25.10 19.64
N PHE A 35 19.97 -25.16 18.72
CA PHE A 35 19.68 -24.09 17.79
C PHE A 35 18.19 -23.82 17.65
N SER A 36 17.84 -22.56 17.43
CA SER A 36 16.49 -22.12 17.07
C SER A 36 16.49 -21.34 15.78
N PHE A 37 15.34 -21.26 15.12
CA PHE A 37 15.18 -20.59 13.84
C PHE A 37 14.07 -19.55 13.91
N ARG A 38 14.31 -18.38 13.31
CA ARG A 38 13.27 -17.33 13.20
C ARG A 38 13.42 -16.52 11.92
N LEU A 39 12.29 -16.05 11.41
CA LEU A 39 12.28 -15.01 10.39
C LEU A 39 12.50 -13.63 11.04
N ASP A 40 13.10 -12.70 10.30
CA ASP A 40 13.19 -11.29 10.71
C ASP A 40 11.84 -10.56 10.60
N ARG A 41 10.92 -11.09 9.80
CA ARG A 41 9.57 -10.57 9.57
C ARG A 41 8.60 -11.71 9.27
N GLN A 42 7.31 -11.47 9.49
CA GLN A 42 6.24 -12.44 9.23
C GLN A 42 5.50 -12.20 7.91
N ALA A 43 5.74 -11.04 7.27
CA ALA A 43 5.19 -10.72 5.96
C ALA A 43 6.20 -9.95 5.10
N ALA A 44 6.12 -10.12 3.78
CA ALA A 44 6.95 -9.40 2.82
C ALA A 44 6.29 -9.31 1.43
N SER A 45 6.56 -8.21 0.72
CA SER A 45 6.11 -7.99 -0.65
C SER A 45 7.12 -8.49 -1.68
N GLY A 46 6.65 -8.76 -2.89
CA GLY A 46 7.48 -9.13 -4.02
C GLY A 46 8.66 -8.17 -4.21
N GLY A 47 9.85 -8.73 -4.39
CA GLY A 47 11.12 -8.01 -4.50
C GLY A 47 11.86 -7.81 -3.18
N GLU A 48 11.17 -7.84 -2.03
CA GLU A 48 11.80 -7.66 -0.72
C GLU A 48 12.66 -8.86 -0.31
N LEU A 49 13.66 -8.58 0.53
CA LEU A 49 14.50 -9.60 1.17
C LEU A 49 13.96 -9.98 2.54
N VAL A 50 13.99 -11.28 2.83
CA VAL A 50 13.60 -11.90 4.09
C VAL A 50 14.80 -12.70 4.62
N GLN A 51 14.99 -12.69 5.94
CA GLN A 51 16.10 -13.37 6.60
C GLN A 51 15.59 -14.46 7.55
N LEU A 52 16.01 -15.69 7.30
CA LEU A 52 15.91 -16.78 8.26
C LEU A 52 17.19 -16.85 9.09
N LYS A 53 17.08 -16.56 10.38
CA LYS A 53 18.19 -16.53 11.33
C LYS A 53 18.21 -17.82 12.14
N MET A 54 19.37 -18.48 12.17
CA MET A 54 19.67 -19.59 13.07
C MET A 54 20.44 -19.07 14.27
N GLU A 55 19.94 -19.34 15.48
CA GLU A 55 20.52 -18.84 16.72
C GLU A 55 21.05 -19.94 17.61
N ALA A 56 22.23 -19.72 18.20
CA ALA A 56 22.81 -20.64 19.17
C ALA A 56 22.11 -20.52 20.53
N GLY A 57 21.47 -21.60 20.96
CA GLY A 57 20.97 -21.80 22.31
C GLY A 57 22.08 -22.17 23.31
N PRO A 58 21.75 -22.40 24.59
CA PRO A 58 22.72 -22.69 25.65
C PRO A 58 23.66 -23.86 25.33
N THR A 59 23.12 -24.98 24.82
CA THR A 59 23.91 -26.16 24.43
C THR A 59 24.71 -25.91 23.14
N GLY A 60 24.09 -25.24 22.16
CA GLY A 60 24.75 -24.92 20.88
C GLY A 60 25.95 -24.00 20.99
N LYS A 61 26.14 -23.30 22.13
CA LYS A 61 27.36 -22.53 22.42
C LYS A 61 28.63 -23.36 22.29
N GLN A 62 28.57 -24.67 22.51
CA GLN A 62 29.72 -25.57 22.51
C GLN A 62 29.90 -26.31 21.17
N ALA A 63 29.04 -26.06 20.18
CA ALA A 63 29.08 -26.78 18.92
C ALA A 63 30.38 -26.49 18.14
N ALA A 64 31.09 -27.56 17.81
CA ALA A 64 32.27 -27.55 16.95
C ALA A 64 31.94 -27.92 15.50
N GLY A 65 30.81 -28.59 15.28
CA GLY A 65 30.29 -28.88 13.96
C GLY A 65 28.77 -28.99 13.98
N PHE A 66 28.15 -28.66 12.85
CA PHE A 66 26.74 -28.90 12.59
C PHE A 66 26.46 -28.81 11.08
N ARG A 67 25.35 -29.41 10.64
CA ARG A 67 24.76 -29.16 9.34
C ARG A 67 23.40 -28.51 9.50
N ALA A 68 23.21 -27.37 8.85
CA ALA A 68 21.93 -26.70 8.72
C ALA A 68 21.32 -27.00 7.35
N ARG A 69 20.01 -27.24 7.31
CA ARG A 69 19.23 -27.50 6.09
C ARG A 69 18.04 -26.57 6.08
N VAL A 70 17.80 -25.91 4.95
CA VAL A 70 16.63 -25.04 4.78
C VAL A 70 15.89 -25.41 3.52
N GLN A 71 14.75 -26.07 3.67
CA GLN A 71 13.78 -26.26 2.59
C GLN A 71 12.86 -25.03 2.55
N TYR A 72 12.55 -24.55 1.36
CA TYR A 72 11.69 -23.38 1.19
C TYR A 72 10.72 -23.56 0.03
N ASP A 73 9.64 -22.78 0.05
CA ASP A 73 8.73 -22.68 -1.08
C ASP A 73 9.41 -21.99 -2.27
N GLY A 74 9.93 -22.80 -3.20
CA GLY A 74 10.58 -22.30 -4.42
C GLY A 74 9.62 -21.61 -5.40
N SER A 75 8.30 -21.69 -5.21
CA SER A 75 7.34 -20.97 -6.04
C SER A 75 7.22 -19.50 -5.64
N ALA A 76 7.38 -19.20 -4.34
CA ALA A 76 7.26 -17.87 -3.77
C ALA A 76 8.61 -17.21 -3.45
N LEU A 77 9.62 -18.00 -3.09
CA LEU A 77 10.91 -17.51 -2.61
C LEU A 77 12.05 -17.94 -3.54
N GLN A 78 13.11 -17.14 -3.55
CA GLN A 78 14.37 -17.43 -4.19
C GLN A 78 15.50 -17.29 -3.17
N TYR A 79 16.31 -18.32 -3.00
CA TYR A 79 17.52 -18.22 -2.18
C TYR A 79 18.53 -17.25 -2.81
N VAL A 80 19.11 -16.37 -2.00
CA VAL A 80 20.08 -15.36 -2.42
C VAL A 80 21.48 -15.72 -1.91
N GLU A 81 21.63 -15.82 -0.60
CA GLU A 81 22.92 -16.06 0.05
C GLU A 81 22.76 -16.58 1.48
N THR A 82 23.85 -17.03 2.08
CA THR A 82 23.95 -17.32 3.51
C THR A 82 25.06 -16.47 4.12
N LYS A 83 24.72 -15.63 5.08
CA LYS A 83 25.67 -14.85 5.87
C LYS A 83 26.09 -15.66 7.10
N THR A 84 27.37 -15.64 7.41
CA THR A 84 27.96 -16.36 8.53
C THR A 84 28.44 -15.38 9.59
N ALA A 85 28.19 -15.66 10.87
CA ALA A 85 28.78 -14.87 11.94
C ALA A 85 30.31 -14.99 11.92
N SER A 86 31.01 -13.86 12.10
CA SER A 86 32.49 -13.79 12.11
C SER A 86 33.13 -14.80 13.05
N ARG A 87 32.43 -15.10 14.15
CA ARG A 87 32.83 -16.03 15.19
C ARG A 87 32.94 -17.50 14.78
N LEU A 88 32.32 -17.89 13.66
CA LEU A 88 32.51 -19.22 13.07
C LEU A 88 33.90 -19.34 12.44
N GLY A 89 34.60 -18.22 12.19
CA GLY A 89 35.87 -18.20 11.49
C GLY A 89 35.67 -18.17 9.97
N SER A 90 36.63 -17.58 9.26
CA SER A 90 36.58 -17.53 7.80
C SER A 90 36.84 -18.93 7.21
N GLY A 91 36.05 -19.32 6.21
CA GLY A 91 36.24 -20.57 5.46
C GLY A 91 35.82 -21.87 6.17
N THR A 92 35.28 -21.79 7.38
CA THR A 92 34.81 -22.94 8.19
C THR A 92 33.39 -23.38 7.86
N VAL A 93 32.64 -22.56 7.12
CA VAL A 93 31.29 -22.86 6.65
C VAL A 93 31.32 -23.11 5.15
N ARG A 94 30.72 -24.22 4.71
CA ARG A 94 30.48 -24.55 3.30
C ARG A 94 28.99 -24.54 3.03
N VAL A 95 28.57 -23.85 1.98
CA VAL A 95 27.15 -23.69 1.63
C VAL A 95 26.91 -24.24 0.23
N ASN A 96 25.93 -25.13 0.10
CA ASN A 96 25.35 -25.53 -1.18
C ASN A 96 24.02 -24.78 -1.36
N GLY A 97 24.10 -23.61 -2.01
CA GLY A 97 22.96 -22.73 -2.28
C GLY A 97 22.21 -23.03 -3.58
N GLY A 98 22.76 -23.89 -4.45
CA GLY A 98 22.15 -24.25 -5.73
C GLY A 98 21.04 -25.30 -5.62
N SER A 99 20.73 -25.78 -4.41
CA SER A 99 19.73 -26.81 -4.13
C SER A 99 18.56 -26.26 -3.31
N ASN A 100 17.43 -26.97 -3.36
CA ASN A 100 16.33 -26.81 -2.42
C ASN A 100 16.00 -28.20 -1.85
N PRO A 101 16.39 -28.51 -0.60
CA PRO A 101 16.85 -27.60 0.44
C PRO A 101 18.28 -27.04 0.23
N VAL A 102 18.54 -25.86 0.81
CA VAL A 102 19.88 -25.28 0.95
C VAL A 102 20.61 -25.98 2.09
N TYR A 103 21.87 -26.35 1.89
CA TYR A 103 22.69 -26.95 2.93
C TYR A 103 23.81 -26.01 3.35
N ALA A 104 24.04 -25.86 4.66
CA ALA A 104 25.21 -25.18 5.20
C ALA A 104 25.87 -26.08 6.24
N VAL A 105 27.13 -26.47 6.02
CA VAL A 105 27.91 -27.29 6.95
C VAL A 105 28.97 -26.42 7.59
N TYR A 106 28.99 -26.40 8.91
CA TYR A 106 30.02 -25.75 9.71
C TYR A 106 30.90 -26.82 10.37
N VAL A 107 32.21 -26.63 10.30
CA VAL A 107 33.19 -27.34 11.11
C VAL A 107 34.21 -26.32 11.59
N CYS A 108 34.39 -26.19 12.90
CA CYS A 108 35.30 -25.22 13.49
C CYS A 108 36.75 -25.48 13.06
N GLY A 109 37.55 -24.42 13.05
CA GLY A 109 38.98 -24.55 12.76
C GLY A 109 39.70 -25.33 13.87
N VAL A 110 40.54 -26.30 13.48
CA VAL A 110 41.31 -27.17 14.40
C VAL A 110 42.62 -26.53 14.89
N GLY A 111 42.90 -25.27 14.53
CA GLY A 111 44.11 -24.57 14.96
C GLY A 111 44.12 -24.24 16.47
N GLY A 112 42.97 -24.27 17.13
CA GLY A 112 42.82 -24.12 18.58
C GLY A 112 42.68 -25.46 19.30
N LYS A 113 42.75 -25.45 20.64
CA LYS A 113 42.50 -26.65 21.49
C LYS A 113 41.01 -26.86 21.81
N SER A 114 40.12 -26.02 21.28
CA SER A 114 38.68 -26.03 21.54
C SER A 114 37.90 -25.32 20.43
N ALA A 115 36.60 -25.61 20.33
CA ALA A 115 35.69 -24.87 19.47
C ALA A 115 35.45 -23.43 19.99
N PRO A 116 35.14 -22.46 19.10
CA PRO A 116 34.72 -21.13 19.52
C PRO A 116 33.35 -21.19 20.21
N SER A 117 33.18 -20.46 21.32
CA SER A 117 31.91 -20.46 22.05
C SER A 117 30.84 -19.68 21.28
N LEU A 118 29.93 -20.35 20.57
CA LEU A 118 28.89 -19.75 19.72
C LEU A 118 27.87 -18.93 20.54
N SER A 119 27.31 -17.88 19.95
CA SER A 119 26.26 -17.08 20.57
C SER A 119 25.48 -16.27 19.54
N GLY A 120 24.23 -15.95 19.85
CA GLY A 120 23.36 -15.14 18.99
C GLY A 120 23.09 -15.81 17.64
N THR A 121 22.85 -15.01 16.62
CA THR A 121 22.68 -15.51 15.24
C THR A 121 24.02 -16.00 14.68
N VAL A 122 24.08 -17.28 14.29
CA VAL A 122 25.29 -17.91 13.73
C VAL A 122 25.24 -18.03 12.21
N LEU A 123 24.06 -18.31 11.64
CA LEU A 123 23.79 -18.31 10.20
C LEU A 123 22.57 -17.45 9.90
N THR A 124 22.60 -16.73 8.78
CA THR A 124 21.44 -16.02 8.23
C THR A 124 21.25 -16.41 6.77
N PHE A 125 20.19 -17.13 6.46
CA PHE A 125 19.79 -17.45 5.09
C PHE A 125 18.93 -16.31 4.56
N VAL A 126 19.31 -15.74 3.43
CA VAL A 126 18.63 -14.62 2.81
C VAL A 126 17.83 -15.13 1.62
N PHE A 127 16.54 -14.78 1.59
CA PHE A 127 15.63 -15.10 0.51
C PHE A 127 15.07 -13.81 -0.09
N GLN A 128 14.86 -13.79 -1.40
CA GLN A 128 14.07 -12.77 -2.07
C GLN A 128 12.66 -13.30 -2.32
N VAL A 129 11.65 -12.51 -2.00
CA VAL A 129 10.26 -12.81 -2.39
C VAL A 129 10.10 -12.53 -3.87
N LYS A 130 9.59 -13.50 -4.63
CA LYS A 130 9.34 -13.33 -6.07
C LYS A 130 8.25 -12.28 -6.28
N SER A 131 8.36 -11.49 -7.35
CA SER A 131 7.49 -10.33 -7.60
C SER A 131 5.99 -10.65 -7.63
N GLY A 132 5.62 -11.85 -8.08
CA GLY A 132 4.23 -12.32 -8.15
C GLY A 132 3.78 -13.21 -6.99
N ALA A 133 4.61 -13.43 -5.97
CA ALA A 133 4.27 -14.29 -4.85
C ALA A 133 3.07 -13.73 -4.07
N ALA A 134 2.14 -14.60 -3.69
CA ALA A 134 0.96 -14.24 -2.91
C ALA A 134 0.56 -15.38 -1.99
N GLY A 135 0.09 -15.06 -0.79
CA GLY A 135 -0.33 -16.04 0.21
C GLY A 135 0.83 -16.53 1.08
N SER A 136 0.65 -17.68 1.72
CA SER A 136 1.60 -18.18 2.72
C SER A 136 2.68 -19.05 2.08
N ALA A 137 3.94 -18.69 2.28
CA ALA A 137 5.12 -19.43 1.85
C ALA A 137 5.76 -20.16 3.03
N PHE A 138 6.11 -21.44 2.87
CA PHE A 138 6.74 -22.24 3.93
C PHE A 138 8.27 -22.13 3.89
N LEU A 139 8.88 -22.20 5.09
CA LEU A 139 10.28 -22.52 5.28
C LEU A 139 10.39 -23.61 6.35
N ARG A 140 11.09 -24.70 6.05
CA ARG A 140 11.48 -25.71 7.03
C ARG A 140 12.98 -25.64 7.23
N ALA A 141 13.39 -25.44 8.48
CA ALA A 141 14.78 -25.29 8.87
C ALA A 141 15.14 -26.37 9.88
N ASP A 142 16.24 -27.07 9.62
CA ASP A 142 16.74 -28.14 10.46
C ASP A 142 18.22 -27.91 10.78
N ALA A 143 18.67 -28.31 11.97
CA ALA A 143 20.07 -28.47 12.32
C ALA A 143 20.29 -29.89 12.84
N ASP A 144 21.21 -30.62 12.19
CA ASP A 144 21.60 -31.98 12.51
C ASP A 144 23.13 -32.12 12.52
N ASP A 145 23.63 -33.33 12.80
CA ASP A 145 25.06 -33.64 12.94
C ASP A 145 25.78 -32.67 13.92
N ILE A 146 25.09 -32.28 14.99
CA ILE A 146 25.58 -31.32 15.99
C ILE A 146 26.58 -32.02 16.90
N CYS A 147 27.85 -31.62 16.84
CA CYS A 147 28.92 -32.26 17.60
C CYS A 147 29.79 -31.26 18.38
N ASP A 148 30.43 -31.77 19.44
CA ASP A 148 31.44 -31.05 20.20
C ASP A 148 32.83 -31.11 19.53
N PHE A 149 33.84 -30.50 20.15
CA PHE A 149 35.20 -30.44 19.59
C PHE A 149 35.88 -31.81 19.42
N SER A 150 35.41 -32.83 20.14
CA SER A 150 35.88 -34.22 19.99
C SER A 150 35.18 -34.97 18.85
N GLY A 151 34.18 -34.36 18.22
CA GLY A 151 33.31 -35.01 17.24
C GLY A 151 32.20 -35.85 17.86
N SER A 152 32.01 -35.78 19.18
CA SER A 152 30.93 -36.51 19.87
C SER A 152 29.60 -35.77 19.68
N PRO A 153 28.46 -36.48 19.54
CA PRO A 153 27.14 -35.85 19.47
C PRO A 153 26.90 -34.94 20.68
N LEU A 154 26.55 -33.68 20.42
CA LEU A 154 26.40 -32.65 21.45
C LEU A 154 24.94 -32.39 21.83
N ALA A 155 24.02 -32.52 20.87
CA ALA A 155 22.60 -32.21 21.06
C ALA A 155 21.73 -32.99 20.06
N PRO A 156 20.43 -33.21 20.36
CA PRO A 156 19.49 -33.74 19.38
C PRO A 156 19.27 -32.76 18.22
N ASP A 157 18.78 -33.30 17.11
CA ASP A 157 18.40 -32.50 15.94
C ASP A 157 17.35 -31.45 16.30
N CYS A 158 17.52 -30.25 15.74
CA CYS A 158 16.60 -29.14 15.91
C CYS A 158 15.81 -28.95 14.62
N SER A 159 14.48 -28.76 14.70
CA SER A 159 13.63 -28.52 13.53
C SER A 159 12.64 -27.39 13.78
N SER A 160 12.31 -26.63 12.76
CA SER A 160 11.31 -25.56 12.79
C SER A 160 10.59 -25.44 11.45
N ALA A 161 9.27 -25.33 11.51
CA ALA A 161 8.43 -24.95 10.38
C ALA A 161 7.96 -23.51 10.58
N LEU A 162 8.26 -22.66 9.60
CA LEU A 162 7.99 -21.23 9.63
C LEU A 162 7.15 -20.86 8.40
N TRP A 163 6.34 -19.83 8.56
CA TRP A 163 5.44 -19.33 7.53
C TRP A 163 5.70 -17.84 7.32
N LEU A 164 5.73 -17.44 6.06
CA LEU A 164 5.85 -16.04 5.65
C LEU A 164 4.64 -15.69 4.79
N GLU A 165 3.90 -14.66 5.18
CA GLU A 165 2.85 -14.11 4.34
C GLU A 165 3.46 -13.26 3.23
N THR A 166 3.12 -13.58 1.99
CA THR A 166 3.63 -12.90 0.79
C THR A 166 2.53 -12.14 0.08
N SER A 167 2.88 -10.98 -0.45
CA SER A 167 2.04 -10.22 -1.35
C SER A 167 2.81 -9.84 -2.61
N PRO A 168 2.13 -9.67 -3.77
CA PRO A 168 2.82 -9.25 -4.98
C PRO A 168 3.49 -7.89 -4.80
N ALA A 169 4.52 -7.62 -5.60
CA ALA A 169 5.13 -6.30 -5.69
C ALA A 169 4.09 -5.25 -6.09
N LEU A 170 4.14 -4.09 -5.43
CA LEU A 170 3.34 -2.94 -5.83
C LEU A 170 3.97 -2.28 -7.07
N SER A 171 3.12 -1.75 -7.94
CA SER A 171 3.56 -1.04 -9.16
C SER A 171 4.17 0.33 -8.81
N ASP A 172 5.31 0.66 -9.40
CA ASP A 172 5.98 1.98 -9.34
C ASP A 172 5.43 2.98 -10.37
N GLU A 173 4.60 2.47 -11.28
CA GLU A 173 3.95 3.23 -12.33
C GLU A 173 2.98 4.31 -11.81
N ALA A 174 3.35 5.58 -11.98
CA ALA A 174 2.52 6.75 -11.67
C ALA A 174 2.04 7.43 -12.96
N ARG A 175 1.14 6.80 -13.72
CA ARG A 175 0.55 7.41 -14.94
C ARG A 175 -0.96 7.25 -14.98
N LEU A 176 -1.64 8.16 -15.69
CA LEU A 176 -3.05 7.99 -16.03
C LEU A 176 -3.20 6.95 -17.15
N THR A 177 -4.26 6.15 -17.07
CA THR A 177 -4.70 5.22 -18.11
C THR A 177 -5.97 5.69 -18.81
N ALA A 178 -6.70 6.64 -18.21
CA ALA A 178 -7.79 7.36 -18.83
C ALA A 178 -7.88 8.78 -18.26
N LEU A 179 -8.30 9.74 -19.09
CA LEU A 179 -8.68 11.09 -18.68
C LEU A 179 -9.83 11.59 -19.57
N GLU A 180 -11.04 11.61 -19.03
CA GLU A 180 -12.25 12.01 -19.77
C GLU A 180 -12.95 13.16 -19.02
N PRO A 181 -13.04 14.35 -19.62
CA PRO A 181 -13.83 15.45 -19.06
C PRO A 181 -15.32 15.23 -19.27
N SER A 182 -16.16 15.71 -18.35
CA SER A 182 -17.62 15.64 -18.46
C SER A 182 -18.22 16.59 -19.51
N ALA A 183 -17.43 17.53 -20.03
CA ALA A 183 -17.82 18.51 -21.05
C ALA A 183 -16.60 18.96 -21.87
N GLY A 184 -16.82 19.28 -23.14
CA GLY A 184 -15.76 19.67 -24.06
C GLY A 184 -14.96 18.46 -24.59
N THR A 185 -13.84 18.73 -25.23
CA THR A 185 -12.90 17.72 -25.75
C THR A 185 -11.48 18.14 -25.40
N LEU A 186 -10.67 17.19 -24.91
CA LEU A 186 -9.26 17.46 -24.62
C LEU A 186 -8.49 17.66 -25.92
N GLU A 187 -7.63 18.67 -25.91
CA GLU A 187 -6.68 18.95 -26.99
C GLU A 187 -5.27 19.02 -26.40
N PRO A 188 -4.35 18.11 -26.80
CA PRO A 188 -4.56 16.96 -27.68
C PRO A 188 -5.50 15.89 -27.07
N ALA A 189 -5.90 14.90 -27.87
CA ALA A 189 -6.60 13.73 -27.34
C ALA A 189 -5.72 13.04 -26.26
N PHE A 190 -6.37 12.41 -25.28
CA PHE A 190 -5.66 11.82 -24.15
C PHE A 190 -4.60 10.80 -24.60
N SER A 191 -3.39 10.97 -24.08
CA SER A 191 -2.29 10.02 -24.15
C SER A 191 -1.61 9.94 -22.78
N PRO A 192 -1.28 8.75 -22.25
CA PRO A 192 -0.59 8.61 -20.97
C PRO A 192 0.71 9.42 -20.86
N ASP A 193 1.37 9.68 -22.00
CA ASP A 193 2.65 10.38 -22.11
C ASP A 193 2.51 11.90 -22.29
N THR A 194 1.27 12.41 -22.39
CA THR A 194 0.99 13.85 -22.48
C THR A 194 0.49 14.37 -21.13
N TYR A 195 1.20 15.36 -20.60
CA TYR A 195 0.95 15.94 -19.28
C TYR A 195 0.22 17.28 -19.32
N GLU A 196 0.09 17.91 -20.50
CA GLU A 196 -0.56 19.20 -20.67
C GLU A 196 -1.69 19.10 -21.68
N TYR A 197 -2.87 19.58 -21.29
CA TYR A 197 -4.08 19.56 -22.11
C TYR A 197 -4.77 20.90 -22.06
N ARG A 198 -5.52 21.18 -23.13
CA ARG A 198 -6.46 22.28 -23.19
C ARG A 198 -7.88 21.75 -23.37
N LEU A 199 -8.85 22.45 -22.79
CA LEU A 199 -10.26 22.08 -22.84
C LEU A 199 -11.11 23.34 -23.03
N ALA A 200 -11.81 23.45 -24.16
CA ALA A 200 -12.76 24.54 -24.37
C ALA A 200 -14.16 24.14 -23.87
N VAL A 201 -14.81 25.02 -23.12
CA VAL A 201 -16.18 24.81 -22.63
C VAL A 201 -17.05 26.06 -22.85
N GLY A 202 -18.37 25.83 -22.98
CA GLY A 202 -19.35 26.90 -23.15
C GLY A 202 -19.46 27.83 -21.91
N PRO A 203 -20.05 29.02 -22.07
CA PRO A 203 -20.10 30.03 -21.00
C PRO A 203 -20.92 29.58 -19.78
N GLU A 204 -21.89 28.67 -19.95
CA GLU A 204 -22.74 28.17 -18.87
C GLU A 204 -22.09 27.05 -18.03
N VAL A 205 -20.95 26.49 -18.47
CA VAL A 205 -20.26 25.42 -17.75
C VAL A 205 -19.49 26.02 -16.56
N GLY A 206 -20.03 25.88 -15.34
CA GLY A 206 -19.37 26.34 -14.11
C GLY A 206 -18.48 25.31 -13.42
N SER A 207 -18.54 24.05 -13.83
CA SER A 207 -17.77 22.94 -13.25
C SER A 207 -17.52 21.87 -14.30
N VAL A 208 -16.35 21.24 -14.24
CA VAL A 208 -16.00 20.07 -15.04
C VAL A 208 -15.59 18.95 -14.10
N LEU A 209 -16.12 17.75 -14.33
CA LEU A 209 -15.68 16.53 -13.65
C LEU A 209 -14.75 15.77 -14.59
N PHE A 210 -13.69 15.19 -14.04
CA PHE A 210 -12.80 14.32 -14.78
C PHE A 210 -12.98 12.90 -14.28
N ARG A 211 -13.30 11.99 -15.20
CA ARG A 211 -13.08 10.56 -14.98
C ARG A 211 -11.61 10.29 -15.30
N ALA A 212 -10.84 10.00 -14.26
CA ALA A 212 -9.41 9.78 -14.38
C ALA A 212 -9.06 8.46 -13.71
N ASP A 213 -8.47 7.54 -14.48
CA ASP A 213 -8.06 6.22 -14.01
C ASP A 213 -6.54 6.16 -13.92
N ALA A 214 -6.01 5.62 -12.82
CA ALA A 214 -4.58 5.40 -12.65
C ALA A 214 -4.15 4.03 -13.20
N ALA A 215 -2.83 3.90 -13.40
CA ALA A 215 -2.14 2.63 -13.47
C ALA A 215 -2.50 1.66 -12.31
N ARG A 216 -2.17 0.38 -12.47
CA ARG A 216 -2.52 -0.70 -11.51
C ARG A 216 -2.20 -0.32 -10.06
N GLY A 217 -3.25 -0.16 -9.26
CA GLY A 217 -3.15 0.12 -7.82
C GLY A 217 -2.72 1.56 -7.47
N GLY A 218 -2.52 2.42 -8.47
CA GLY A 218 -2.26 3.84 -8.27
C GLY A 218 -3.51 4.60 -7.82
N THR A 219 -3.30 5.85 -7.39
CA THR A 219 -4.37 6.74 -6.93
C THR A 219 -4.34 8.04 -7.71
N VAL A 220 -5.52 8.64 -7.91
CA VAL A 220 -5.68 9.93 -8.60
C VAL A 220 -6.31 10.95 -7.68
N ARG A 221 -5.80 12.18 -7.71
CA ARG A 221 -6.37 13.34 -7.02
C ARG A 221 -6.52 14.50 -8.00
N VAL A 222 -7.73 15.00 -8.13
CA VAL A 222 -8.01 16.24 -8.87
C VAL A 222 -8.07 17.41 -7.89
N ASN A 223 -7.33 18.49 -8.15
CA ASN A 223 -7.20 19.61 -7.21
C ASN A 223 -8.51 20.41 -7.06
N ARG A 224 -9.30 20.54 -8.14
CA ARG A 224 -10.56 21.28 -8.18
C ARG A 224 -11.45 20.83 -9.34
N LYS A 225 -12.73 21.16 -9.24
CA LYS A 225 -13.73 20.93 -10.30
C LYS A 225 -14.45 22.20 -10.77
N THR A 226 -14.48 23.23 -9.93
CA THR A 226 -15.15 24.51 -10.22
C THR A 226 -14.26 25.41 -11.07
N LEU A 227 -14.85 25.98 -12.12
CA LEU A 227 -14.17 26.89 -13.02
C LEU A 227 -14.23 28.34 -12.52
N HIS A 228 -13.29 29.15 -12.99
CA HIS A 228 -13.33 30.60 -12.86
C HIS A 228 -14.48 31.21 -13.68
N ALA A 229 -14.58 32.54 -13.68
CA ALA A 229 -15.61 33.28 -14.38
C ALA A 229 -15.61 32.97 -15.89
N ALA A 230 -16.77 33.17 -16.53
CA ALA A 230 -16.87 33.10 -17.98
C ALA A 230 -15.88 34.10 -18.63
N GLY A 231 -15.17 33.67 -19.67
CA GLY A 231 -14.10 34.44 -20.31
C GLY A 231 -12.72 34.31 -19.65
N SER A 232 -12.56 33.45 -18.64
CA SER A 232 -11.27 33.17 -17.98
C SER A 232 -10.84 31.71 -18.17
N GLU A 233 -9.54 31.48 -18.05
CA GLU A 233 -8.98 30.13 -18.01
C GLU A 233 -8.91 29.61 -16.57
N THR A 234 -9.04 28.30 -16.39
CA THR A 234 -8.87 27.62 -15.11
C THR A 234 -7.92 26.46 -15.28
N GLU A 235 -6.82 26.49 -14.53
CA GLU A 235 -5.91 25.36 -14.44
C GLU A 235 -6.42 24.34 -13.43
N ILE A 236 -6.52 23.09 -13.88
CA ILE A 236 -6.89 21.95 -13.06
C ILE A 236 -5.74 20.97 -13.10
N SER A 237 -5.18 20.66 -11.92
CA SER A 237 -4.10 19.70 -11.79
C SER A 237 -4.62 18.36 -11.27
N ILE A 238 -4.13 17.29 -11.88
CA ILE A 238 -4.51 15.91 -11.64
C ILE A 238 -3.24 15.17 -11.26
N THR A 239 -3.10 14.88 -9.98
CA THR A 239 -1.95 14.18 -9.43
C THR A 239 -2.22 12.68 -9.41
N VAL A 240 -1.33 11.91 -10.03
CA VAL A 240 -1.29 10.45 -9.93
C VAL A 240 -0.17 10.05 -8.98
N THR A 241 -0.44 9.11 -8.07
CA THR A 241 0.56 8.47 -7.22
C THR A 241 0.59 6.98 -7.52
N SER A 242 1.77 6.40 -7.69
CA SER A 242 1.96 4.96 -7.93
C SER A 242 1.47 4.11 -6.75
N ALA A 243 1.26 2.81 -6.98
CA ALA A 243 0.78 1.89 -5.95
C ALA A 243 1.78 1.72 -4.80
N ASP A 244 3.08 1.68 -5.11
CA ASP A 244 4.16 1.62 -4.12
C ASP A 244 4.45 2.97 -3.44
N ARG A 245 3.81 4.05 -3.91
CA ARG A 245 3.97 5.45 -3.47
C ARG A 245 5.36 6.06 -3.74
N SER A 246 6.20 5.43 -4.55
CA SER A 246 7.53 5.95 -4.91
C SER A 246 7.46 6.99 -6.03
N GLY A 247 6.50 6.87 -6.94
CA GLY A 247 6.31 7.72 -8.11
C GLY A 247 5.12 8.68 -7.98
N LYS A 248 5.27 9.86 -8.59
CA LYS A 248 4.18 10.83 -8.79
C LYS A 248 4.27 11.42 -10.19
N ALA A 249 3.11 11.64 -10.80
CA ALA A 249 2.97 12.43 -12.02
C ALA A 249 1.85 13.45 -11.85
N GLU A 250 1.97 14.57 -12.57
CA GLU A 250 0.97 15.63 -12.57
C GLU A 250 0.55 15.90 -14.02
N TYR A 251 -0.77 15.84 -14.25
CA TYR A 251 -1.39 16.18 -15.51
C TYR A 251 -2.17 17.48 -15.33
N THR A 252 -1.94 18.43 -16.22
CA THR A 252 -2.52 19.77 -16.17
C THR A 252 -3.52 19.94 -17.30
N VAL A 253 -4.74 20.34 -16.94
CA VAL A 253 -5.79 20.70 -17.90
C VAL A 253 -6.11 22.17 -17.76
N THR A 254 -5.80 22.94 -18.80
CA THR A 254 -6.15 24.35 -18.92
C THR A 254 -7.53 24.47 -19.55
N VAL A 255 -8.53 24.77 -18.73
CA VAL A 255 -9.93 24.90 -19.15
C VAL A 255 -10.21 26.34 -19.57
N ALA A 256 -10.42 26.58 -20.86
CA ALA A 256 -10.82 27.87 -21.40
C ALA A 256 -12.35 27.97 -21.44
N ARG A 257 -12.92 28.78 -20.55
CA ARG A 257 -14.37 29.02 -20.48
C ARG A 257 -14.74 30.21 -21.36
N ALA A 258 -15.62 30.00 -22.34
CA ALA A 258 -16.08 31.07 -23.22
C ALA A 258 -16.73 32.24 -22.45
N ALA A 259 -16.60 33.45 -22.98
CA ALA A 259 -17.27 34.64 -22.44
C ALA A 259 -18.78 34.58 -22.72
N LYS A 260 -19.57 35.22 -21.85
CA LYS A 260 -21.01 35.39 -22.10
C LYS A 260 -21.23 36.43 -23.21
N PRO A 261 -22.16 36.19 -24.16
CA PRO A 261 -22.59 37.24 -25.07
C PRO A 261 -23.14 38.43 -24.27
N PRO A 262 -22.98 39.68 -24.74
CA PRO A 262 -23.66 40.81 -24.13
C PRO A 262 -25.18 40.55 -24.18
N GLU A 263 -25.86 40.66 -23.05
CA GLU A 263 -27.31 40.55 -23.01
C GLU A 263 -27.90 41.61 -23.96
N SER A 264 -28.59 41.17 -25.02
CA SER A 264 -29.34 42.08 -25.87
C SER A 264 -30.43 42.69 -24.99
N ARG A 265 -30.33 43.99 -24.71
CA ARG A 265 -31.37 44.78 -24.05
C ARG A 265 -32.58 44.87 -24.98
N ALA A 266 -33.38 43.81 -25.03
CA ALA A 266 -34.64 43.78 -25.77
C ALA A 266 -35.72 44.45 -24.92
N GLY A 267 -36.12 45.66 -25.32
CA GLY A 267 -37.34 46.31 -24.87
C GLY A 267 -37.17 47.74 -24.37
N ASP A 268 -36.76 48.68 -25.23
CA ASP A 268 -37.37 50.00 -25.15
C ASP A 268 -38.82 49.85 -25.69
N PRO A 269 -39.87 50.20 -24.93
CA PRO A 269 -41.23 50.15 -25.44
C PRO A 269 -41.44 51.22 -26.53
N PRO A 270 -42.33 51.00 -27.50
CA PRO A 270 -42.63 51.98 -28.53
C PRO A 270 -43.24 53.24 -27.91
N THR A 271 -42.76 54.40 -28.33
CA THR A 271 -43.25 55.71 -27.92
C THR A 271 -44.68 55.91 -28.42
N GLU A 272 -45.66 55.61 -27.57
CA GLU A 272 -47.07 55.97 -27.81
C GLU A 272 -47.28 57.44 -27.46
N SER A 273 -47.53 58.23 -28.50
CA SER A 273 -48.00 59.61 -28.43
C SER A 273 -49.44 59.63 -27.90
N ALA A 274 -49.62 60.01 -26.63
CA ALA A 274 -50.92 60.38 -26.07
C ALA A 274 -50.80 61.74 -25.36
N GLY A 275 -51.72 62.64 -25.73
CA GLY A 275 -51.67 64.08 -25.47
C GLY A 275 -51.66 64.48 -23.98
N GLY A 276 -50.98 65.60 -23.72
CA GLY A 276 -51.04 66.30 -22.45
C GLY A 276 -52.33 67.12 -22.32
N PRO A 277 -52.88 67.27 -21.10
CA PRO A 277 -53.88 68.29 -20.83
C PRO A 277 -53.19 69.66 -20.61
N GLU A 278 -53.82 70.70 -21.15
CA GLU A 278 -53.50 72.12 -20.90
C GLU A 278 -53.49 72.45 -19.41
N ASN A 279 -52.44 73.15 -18.97
CA ASN A 279 -52.43 73.93 -17.73
C ASN A 279 -52.77 75.41 -18.06
N PRO A 280 -53.58 76.11 -17.24
CA PRO A 280 -53.93 77.51 -17.48
C PRO A 280 -52.81 78.47 -17.02
N PRO A 281 -52.70 79.71 -17.55
CA PRO A 281 -51.80 80.74 -17.02
C PRO A 281 -52.59 81.89 -16.32
N PRO A 282 -51.92 82.96 -15.83
CA PRO A 282 -50.85 83.05 -14.83
C PRO A 282 -51.26 84.09 -13.71
N PRO A 283 -50.38 84.48 -12.76
CA PRO A 283 -49.71 85.80 -12.91
C PRO A 283 -48.25 85.81 -12.37
N SER A 284 -47.34 86.43 -13.11
CA SER A 284 -46.78 87.79 -12.90
C SER A 284 -45.66 87.91 -11.86
N SER A 285 -44.55 88.45 -12.39
CA SER A 285 -43.47 89.23 -11.76
C SER A 285 -42.53 88.50 -10.81
N ALA A 286 -41.25 88.29 -11.14
CA ALA A 286 -40.14 89.25 -11.37
C ALA A 286 -39.08 89.02 -10.25
N PRO A 287 -37.80 89.39 -10.43
CA PRO A 287 -36.72 88.40 -10.36
C PRO A 287 -35.58 88.83 -9.42
N ALA A 288 -34.58 87.95 -9.27
CA ALA A 288 -33.13 88.20 -9.10
C ALA A 288 -32.55 87.03 -8.29
N ALA A 289 -31.71 86.17 -8.87
CA ALA A 289 -30.28 86.39 -9.08
C ALA A 289 -29.58 86.69 -7.73
N SER A 290 -28.53 86.01 -7.28
CA SER A 290 -27.53 85.22 -7.99
C SER A 290 -26.53 84.69 -6.96
N GLY A 291 -26.07 83.47 -7.16
CA GLY A 291 -24.63 83.20 -7.12
C GLY A 291 -24.03 82.45 -5.92
N PRO A 292 -22.80 81.94 -6.09
CA PRO A 292 -22.34 80.65 -5.56
C PRO A 292 -21.22 80.79 -4.51
N ALA A 293 -20.93 79.71 -3.75
CA ALA A 293 -19.62 79.39 -3.14
C ALA A 293 -19.78 78.10 -2.29
N LYS A 294 -19.06 77.00 -2.52
CA LYS A 294 -17.62 76.70 -2.35
C LYS A 294 -17.28 76.19 -0.92
N ALA A 295 -16.76 74.95 -0.91
CA ALA A 295 -15.82 74.31 0.02
C ALA A 295 -16.17 74.22 1.53
N ALA A 296 -16.34 73.00 2.03
CA ALA A 296 -15.35 72.22 2.80
C ALA A 296 -16.00 70.89 3.23
#